data_AF-A0A817UWL0-F1
#
_entry.id   AF-A0A817UWL0-F1
#
_cell.length_a   1.000
_cell.length_b   1.000
_cell.length_c   1.000
_cell.angle_alpha   90.00
_cell.angle_beta   90.00
_cell.angle_gamma   90.00
#
_symmetry.space_group_name_H-M   'P 1'
#
loop_
_entity.id
_entity.type
_entity.pdbx_description
1 polymer ?
#
loop_
_entity_poly.entity_id
_entity_poly.type
_entity_poly.pdbx_seq_one_letter_code
_entity_poly.pdbx_strand_id
1 'polypeptide(L)'
;MCLECLKEAQENLPLSDAPDQGRKKASTPIGDQNLLRLCKKYRTKSSQMMQGGGGSISVWGCMVGGARGPLVIYSGKVDGPAYVKIIEEALPSFIENAFESSNKNWMFLHDNAPLHRSKYTMK
;
A
#
# COMPACT_ATOMS: atom_id res chain seq x y z
N MET A 1 18.95 10.32 5.38
CA MET A 1 18.49 9.25 6.29
C MET A 1 17.25 8.60 5.69
N CYS A 2 17.41 7.73 4.67
CA CYS A 2 16.26 7.18 3.91
C CYS A 2 16.37 5.69 3.53
N LEU A 3 17.29 4.93 4.12
CA LEU A 3 17.39 3.48 3.86
C LEU A 3 17.51 2.63 5.13
N GLU A 4 17.86 3.23 6.28
CA GLU A 4 18.04 2.48 7.53
C GLU A 4 16.71 2.12 8.22
N CYS A 5 15.70 3.01 8.23
CA CYS A 5 14.39 2.69 8.82
C CYS A 5 13.62 1.58 8.07
N LEU A 6 13.90 1.38 6.77
CA LEU A 6 13.29 0.30 5.98
C LEU A 6 13.82 -1.08 6.39
N LYS A 7 15.08 -1.16 6.85
CA LYS A 7 15.70 -2.42 7.27
C LYS A 7 15.18 -2.89 8.64
N GLU A 8 14.96 -1.96 9.56
CA GLU A 8 14.52 -2.27 10.94
C GLU A 8 13.10 -2.86 11.01
N ALA A 9 12.22 -2.52 10.06
CA ALA A 9 10.86 -3.05 10.00
C ALA A 9 10.76 -4.49 9.45
N GLN A 10 11.79 -4.96 8.71
CA GLN A 10 11.77 -6.28 8.07
C GLN A 10 12.46 -7.39 8.89
N GLU A 11 13.32 -7.03 9.85
CA GLU A 11 14.17 -7.99 10.56
C GLU A 11 13.41 -8.89 11.57
N ASN A 12 12.16 -8.55 11.91
CA ASN A 12 11.33 -9.32 12.86
C ASN A 12 10.26 -10.23 12.22
N LEU A 13 10.28 -10.43 10.91
CA LEU A 13 9.38 -11.36 10.24
C LEU A 13 10.16 -12.60 9.78
N PRO A 14 9.89 -13.80 10.35
CA PRO A 14 10.58 -15.01 9.92
C PRO A 14 10.16 -15.32 8.48
N LEU A 15 11.04 -15.04 7.51
CA LEU A 15 10.95 -15.60 6.16
C LEU A 15 11.28 -17.09 6.28
N SER A 16 10.23 -17.92 6.41
CA SER A 16 10.37 -19.35 6.21
C SER A 16 10.36 -19.64 4.71
N ASP A 17 11.39 -20.33 4.22
CA ASP A 17 11.54 -20.80 2.84
C ASP A 17 10.55 -21.93 2.51
N ALA A 18 9.25 -21.65 2.60
CA ALA A 18 8.21 -22.59 2.24
C ALA A 18 8.01 -22.58 0.71
N PRO A 19 7.99 -23.74 0.03
CA PRO A 19 7.69 -23.80 -1.40
C PRO A 19 6.30 -23.24 -1.68
N ASP A 20 6.16 -22.52 -2.81
CA ASP A 20 4.93 -21.87 -3.28
C ASP A 20 3.79 -22.89 -3.43
N GLN A 21 3.03 -23.05 -2.35
CA GLN A 21 1.75 -23.74 -2.36
C GLN A 21 0.71 -22.69 -2.75
N GLY A 22 0.25 -22.75 -4.00
CA GLY A 22 -0.71 -21.81 -4.56
C GLY A 22 -1.84 -21.45 -3.58
N ARG A 23 -2.32 -20.19 -3.68
CA ARG A 23 -3.26 -19.52 -2.77
C ARG A 23 -4.27 -20.46 -2.08
N LYS A 24 -3.91 -20.98 -0.90
CA LYS A 24 -4.87 -21.63 -0.01
C LYS A 24 -5.83 -20.57 0.49
N LYS A 25 -7.14 -20.79 0.36
CA LYS A 25 -8.13 -19.90 0.96
C LYS A 25 -7.94 -19.95 2.47
N ALA A 26 -7.45 -18.85 3.06
CA ALA A 26 -7.45 -18.70 4.50
C ALA A 26 -8.88 -18.89 5.00
N SER A 27 -9.12 -19.90 5.84
CA SER A 27 -10.38 -20.05 6.55
C SER A 27 -10.41 -18.97 7.63
N THR A 28 -11.22 -17.93 7.44
CA THR A 28 -11.44 -16.90 8.45
C THR A 28 -12.13 -17.52 9.68
N PRO A 29 -11.73 -17.16 10.92
CA PRO A 29 -12.46 -17.50 12.13
C PRO A 29 -13.96 -17.20 12.00
N ILE A 30 -14.80 -17.96 12.69
CA ILE A 30 -16.28 -17.88 12.57
C ILE A 30 -16.82 -16.45 12.85
N GLY A 31 -16.19 -15.69 13.74
CA GLY A 31 -16.55 -14.28 14.00
C GLY A 31 -16.42 -13.40 12.74
N ASP A 32 -15.37 -13.61 11.96
CA ASP A 32 -15.09 -12.86 10.73
C ASP A 32 -16.04 -13.27 9.60
N GLN A 33 -16.52 -14.52 9.58
CA GLN A 33 -17.50 -14.97 8.59
C GLN A 33 -18.81 -14.17 8.68
N ASN A 34 -19.24 -13.80 9.89
CA ASN A 34 -20.45 -13.01 10.10
C ASN A 34 -20.24 -11.55 9.67
N LEU A 35 -19.09 -10.96 9.98
CA LEU A 35 -18.73 -9.61 9.51
C LEU A 35 -18.62 -9.57 7.98
N LEU A 36 -17.98 -10.56 7.37
CA LEU A 36 -17.90 -10.69 5.91
C LEU A 36 -19.28 -10.87 5.28
N ARG A 37 -20.19 -11.62 5.91
CA ARG A 37 -21.59 -11.74 5.48
C ARG A 37 -22.33 -10.41 5.59
N LEU A 38 -22.16 -9.68 6.68
CA LEU A 38 -22.75 -8.35 6.87
C LEU A 38 -22.21 -7.37 5.81
N CYS A 39 -20.89 -7.31 5.60
CA CYS A 39 -20.28 -6.49 4.55
C CYS A 39 -20.83 -6.85 3.16
N LYS A 40 -21.02 -8.14 2.84
CA LYS A 40 -21.65 -8.56 1.58
C LYS A 40 -23.11 -8.16 1.48
N LYS A 41 -23.87 -8.28 2.58
CA LYS A 41 -25.29 -7.93 2.66
C LYS A 41 -25.52 -6.43 2.49
N TYR A 42 -24.67 -5.60 3.10
CA TYR A 42 -24.74 -4.15 3.07
C TYR A 42 -23.89 -3.50 1.97
N ARG A 43 -23.16 -4.29 1.17
CA ARG A 43 -22.49 -3.78 -0.02
C ARG A 43 -23.56 -3.27 -0.97
N THR A 44 -23.71 -1.95 -1.05
CA THR A 44 -24.46 -1.30 -2.10
C THR A 44 -23.95 -1.84 -3.43
N LYS A 45 -24.85 -2.44 -4.22
CA LYS A 45 -24.53 -2.78 -5.61
C LYS A 45 -24.23 -1.46 -6.30
N SER A 46 -22.95 -1.12 -6.45
CA SER A 46 -22.55 0.00 -7.29
C SER A 46 -23.19 -0.24 -8.66
N SER A 47 -24.03 0.68 -9.11
CA SER A 47 -24.64 0.64 -10.44
C SER A 47 -23.55 0.30 -11.46
N GLN A 48 -23.79 -0.69 -12.33
CA GLN A 48 -22.81 -1.25 -13.26
C GLN A 48 -22.44 -0.30 -14.41
N MET A 49 -22.25 1.00 -14.15
CA MET A 49 -21.37 1.81 -14.99
C MET A 49 -19.93 1.43 -14.65
N MET A 50 -19.45 0.32 -15.24
CA MET A 50 -18.15 -0.25 -14.87
C MET A 50 -16.97 0.61 -15.33
N GLN A 51 -17.13 1.44 -16.38
CA GLN A 51 -16.23 2.51 -16.81
C GLN A 51 -16.94 3.31 -17.92
N GLY A 52 -17.11 4.62 -17.75
CA GLY A 52 -17.86 5.48 -18.67
C GLY A 52 -17.14 5.84 -19.98
N GLY A 53 -16.08 5.11 -20.37
CA GLY A 53 -15.32 5.34 -21.61
C GLY A 53 -14.52 6.65 -21.70
N GLY A 54 -14.73 7.62 -20.80
CA GLY A 54 -14.15 8.97 -20.86
C GLY A 54 -12.69 9.13 -20.40
N GLY A 55 -11.93 8.03 -20.29
CA GLY A 55 -10.55 8.02 -19.81
C GLY A 55 -10.41 7.90 -18.29
N SER A 56 -9.16 7.69 -17.84
CA SER A 56 -8.80 7.52 -16.43
C SER A 56 -7.49 8.24 -16.12
N ILE A 57 -7.41 8.89 -14.97
CA ILE A 57 -6.17 9.45 -14.42
C ILE A 57 -5.69 8.52 -13.32
N SER A 58 -4.40 8.20 -13.32
CA SER A 58 -3.78 7.44 -12.24
C SER A 58 -3.02 8.38 -11.32
N VAL A 59 -3.20 8.21 -10.02
CA VAL A 59 -2.58 9.03 -9.00
C VAL A 59 -1.94 8.16 -7.92
N TRP A 60 -0.83 8.63 -7.37
CA TRP A 60 -0.25 8.13 -6.15
C TRP A 60 -0.39 9.19 -5.08
N GLY A 61 -0.64 8.79 -3.84
CA GLY A 61 -0.64 9.70 -2.71
C GLY A 61 -0.55 8.95 -1.39
N CYS A 62 -0.18 9.68 -0.34
CA CYS A 62 -0.09 9.16 1.02
C CYS A 62 -0.79 10.11 2.00
N MET A 63 -1.12 9.62 3.19
CA MET A 63 -1.75 10.41 4.24
C MET A 63 -1.42 9.83 5.61
N VAL A 64 -1.52 10.67 6.64
CA VAL A 64 -1.44 10.28 8.04
C VAL A 64 -2.66 10.84 8.79
N GLY A 65 -2.88 10.42 10.03
CA GLY A 65 -3.93 11.02 10.85
C GLY A 65 -3.72 12.53 11.01
N GLY A 66 -4.60 13.34 10.42
CA GLY A 66 -4.56 14.81 10.52
C GLY A 66 -3.82 15.54 9.40
N ALA A 67 -3.12 14.86 8.48
CA ALA A 67 -2.43 15.51 7.37
C ALA A 67 -2.53 14.72 6.06
N ARG A 68 -2.59 15.44 4.95
CA ARG A 68 -2.61 14.89 3.58
C ARG A 68 -1.22 15.05 2.96
N GLY A 69 -0.72 13.98 2.38
CA GLY A 69 0.51 14.01 1.61
C GLY A 69 0.30 14.48 0.18
N PRO A 70 1.39 14.52 -0.61
CA PRO A 70 1.34 14.91 -2.00
C PRO A 70 0.50 13.95 -2.85
N LEU A 71 -0.14 14.50 -3.88
CA LEU A 71 -0.87 13.74 -4.90
C LEU A 71 -0.10 13.82 -6.22
N VAL A 72 0.55 12.73 -6.59
CA VAL A 72 1.38 12.62 -7.79
C VAL A 72 0.56 11.99 -8.91
N ILE A 73 0.36 12.74 -10.00
CA ILE A 73 -0.31 12.24 -11.19
C ILE A 73 0.71 11.50 -12.06
N TYR A 74 0.34 10.31 -12.53
CA TYR A 74 1.13 9.56 -13.49
C TYR A 74 0.25 8.97 -14.59
N SER A 75 0.86 8.70 -15.73
CA SER A 75 0.19 8.12 -16.90
C SER A 75 0.72 6.71 -17.18
N GLY A 76 -0.17 5.82 -17.56
CA GLY A 76 0.16 4.45 -17.93
C GLY A 76 0.49 3.54 -16.74
N LYS A 77 1.18 2.44 -17.04
CA LYS A 77 1.52 1.40 -16.06
C LYS A 77 2.83 1.77 -15.36
N VAL A 78 2.77 1.84 -14.04
CA VAL A 78 3.96 2.04 -13.19
C VAL A 78 4.64 0.69 -12.95
N ASP A 79 5.95 0.64 -13.14
CA ASP A 79 6.81 -0.49 -12.78
C ASP A 79 7.53 -0.24 -11.45
N GLY A 80 8.32 -1.22 -10.98
CA GLY A 80 9.05 -1.11 -9.70
C GLY A 80 9.95 0.12 -9.61
N PRO A 81 10.86 0.35 -10.58
CA PRO A 81 11.74 1.53 -10.57
C PRO A 81 10.97 2.86 -10.59
N ALA A 82 9.93 2.99 -11.42
CA ALA A 82 9.12 4.21 -11.46
C ALA A 82 8.37 4.43 -10.13
N TYR A 83 7.91 3.36 -9.49
CA TYR A 83 7.28 3.45 -8.17
C TYR A 83 8.25 3.92 -7.08
N VAL A 84 9.48 3.39 -7.06
CA VAL A 84 10.53 3.82 -6.14
C VAL A 84 10.81 5.31 -6.32
N LYS A 85 10.95 5.78 -7.56
CA LYS A 85 11.16 7.20 -7.85
C LYS A 85 10.03 8.08 -7.31
N ILE A 86 8.76 7.67 -7.49
CA ILE A 86 7.61 8.40 -6.95
C ILE A 86 7.70 8.50 -5.42
N ILE A 87 8.05 7.41 -4.73
CA ILE A 87 8.19 7.41 -3.27
C ILE A 87 9.36 8.30 -2.84
N GLU A 88 10.54 8.15 -3.45
CA GLU A 88 11.74 8.90 -3.09
C GLU A 88 11.56 10.42 -3.26
N GLU A 89 10.81 10.84 -4.29
CA GLU A 89 10.55 12.26 -4.54
C GLU A 89 9.46 12.83 -3.63
N ALA A 90 8.41 12.05 -3.31
CA ALA A 90 7.22 12.58 -2.68
C ALA A 90 7.13 12.33 -1.17
N LEU A 91 7.67 11.21 -0.68
CA LEU A 91 7.48 10.77 0.70
C LEU A 91 8.38 11.48 1.72
N PRO A 92 9.69 11.71 1.49
CA PRO A 92 10.58 12.26 2.51
C PRO A 92 10.13 13.62 3.06
N SER A 93 9.84 14.57 2.16
CA SER A 93 9.39 15.90 2.56
C SER A 93 8.03 15.87 3.27
N PHE A 94 7.16 14.90 2.94
CA PHE A 94 5.91 14.75 3.67
C PHE A 94 6.15 14.23 5.08
N ILE A 95 7.02 13.25 5.27
CA ILE A 95 7.33 12.69 6.59
C ILE A 95 7.97 13.76 7.48
N GLU A 96 8.93 14.53 6.96
CA GLU A 96 9.59 15.61 7.71
C GLU A 96 8.60 16.69 8.18
N ASN A 97 7.53 16.94 7.42
CA ASN A 97 6.50 17.91 7.78
C ASN A 97 5.39 17.32 8.65
N ALA A 98 5.07 16.04 8.48
CA ALA A 98 3.97 15.37 9.15
C ALA A 98 4.34 14.81 10.53
N PHE A 99 5.63 14.52 10.75
CA PHE A 99 6.14 14.00 12.00
C PHE A 99 7.22 14.94 12.54
N GLU A 100 7.19 15.21 13.84
CA GLU A 100 8.28 15.92 14.51
C GLU A 100 9.60 15.15 14.33
N SER A 101 10.72 15.85 14.17
CA SER A 101 12.03 15.22 13.94
C SER A 101 12.48 14.27 15.05
N SER A 102 11.87 14.37 16.23
CA SER A 102 12.05 13.49 17.39
C SER A 102 11.24 12.18 17.29
N ASN A 103 10.18 12.13 16.47
CA ASN A 103 9.25 11.04 16.41
C ASN A 103 9.54 10.12 15.22
N LYS A 104 10.38 9.11 15.47
CA LYS A 104 10.72 8.08 14.48
C LYS A 104 9.72 6.92 14.43
N ASN A 105 8.65 6.96 15.23
CA ASN A 105 7.68 5.87 15.33
C ASN A 105 6.55 6.02 14.31
N TRP A 106 6.88 5.97 13.02
CA TRP A 106 5.89 5.90 11.95
C TRP A 106 6.06 4.60 11.15
N MET A 107 4.95 4.11 10.61
CA MET A 107 4.94 2.92 9.75
C MET A 107 4.39 3.29 8.38
N PHE A 108 5.07 2.85 7.33
CA PHE A 108 4.56 2.98 5.96
C PHE A 108 3.58 1.85 5.65
N LEU A 109 2.33 2.21 5.36
CA LEU A 109 1.31 1.25 4.95
C LEU A 109 1.11 1.33 3.43
N HIS A 110 1.26 0.19 2.76
CA HIS A 110 0.95 0.01 1.35
C HIS A 110 0.37 -1.38 1.10
N ASP A 111 -0.31 -1.56 -0.03
CA ASP A 111 -0.90 -2.86 -0.37
C ASP A 111 0.17 -3.86 -0.87
N ASN A 112 -0.24 -5.10 -1.09
CA ASN A 112 0.66 -6.17 -1.54
C ASN A 112 0.74 -6.28 -3.08
N ALA A 113 0.59 -5.19 -3.81
CA ALA A 113 0.69 -5.20 -5.27
C ALA A 113 2.04 -5.78 -5.74
N PRO A 114 2.10 -6.47 -6.89
CA PRO A 114 3.36 -7.00 -7.41
C PRO A 114 4.48 -5.96 -7.54
N LEU A 115 4.12 -4.71 -7.83
CA LEU A 115 5.06 -3.60 -7.93
C LEU A 115 5.59 -3.16 -6.56
N HIS A 116 4.79 -3.26 -5.49
CA HIS A 116 5.18 -2.97 -4.11
C HIS A 116 6.13 -4.03 -3.54
N ARG A 117 6.01 -5.28 -3.99
CA ARG A 117 6.92 -6.38 -3.64
C ARG A 117 8.10 -6.54 -4.60
N SER A 118 8.27 -5.63 -5.55
CA SER A 118 9.33 -5.77 -6.53
C SER A 118 10.70 -5.72 -5.84
N LYS A 119 11.70 -6.39 -6.41
CA LYS A 119 13.11 -6.31 -5.95
C LYS A 119 13.68 -4.88 -5.91
N TYR A 120 13.00 -3.92 -6.53
CA TYR A 120 13.37 -2.52 -6.52
C TYR A 120 12.82 -1.81 -5.29
N THR A 121 11.59 -2.17 -4.89
CA THR A 121 10.87 -1.54 -3.77
C THR A 121 11.31 -2.09 -2.42
N MET A 122 11.66 -3.38 -2.36
CA MET A 122 12.05 -4.07 -1.11
C MET A 122 13.57 -4.02 -0.86
N LYS A 123 14.28 -3.07 -1.45
CA LYS A 123 15.75 -2.92 -1.37
C LYS A 123 16.14 -1.94 -0.27
#